data_AF-G5S5T2-F1
#
_entry.id   AF-G5S5T2-F1
#
_cell.length_a   1.000
_cell.length_b   1.000
_cell.length_c   1.000
_cell.angle_alpha   90.00
_cell.angle_beta   90.00
_cell.angle_gamma   90.00
#
_symmetry.space_group_name_H-M   'P 1'
#
loop_
_entity.id
_entity.type
_entity.pdbx_description
1 polymer ?
#
loop_
_entity_poly.entity_id
_entity_poly.type
_entity_poly.pdbx_seq_one_letter_code
_entity_poly.pdbx_strand_id
1 'polypeptide(L)' 'MTASLHIILDTDPGIDDAAAIAAALFAPQLDLQLITTVAGNVSVEKTTRNALQLLHFWNSDIPLAQGA' A
#
# COMPACT_ATOMS: atom_id res chain seq x y z
N MET A 1 -4.41 25.93 2.27
CA MET A 1 -4.25 24.62 1.61
C MET A 1 -2.88 24.13 1.99
N THR A 2 -2.77 23.21 2.93
CA THR A 2 -1.48 22.54 3.20
C THR A 2 -1.15 21.69 1.98
N ALA A 3 0.05 21.84 1.41
CA ALA A 3 0.47 21.00 0.29
C ALA A 3 0.45 19.54 0.73
N SER A 4 -0.18 18.67 -0.07
CA SER A 4 -0.16 17.22 0.15
C SER A 4 1.05 16.63 -0.59
N LEU A 5 1.75 15.70 0.06
CA LEU A 5 2.88 15.00 -0.54
C LEU A 5 2.34 13.82 -1.37
N HIS A 6 2.50 13.90 -2.69
CA HIS A 6 2.18 12.80 -3.59
C HIS A 6 3.20 11.68 -3.44
N ILE A 7 2.73 10.45 -3.18
CA ILE A 7 3.60 9.29 -2.94
C ILE A 7 3.15 8.06 -3.72
N ILE A 8 4.12 7.19 -3.99
CA ILE A 8 3.92 5.79 -4.41
C ILE A 8 4.56 4.93 -3.32
N LEU A 9 3.88 3.86 -2.90
CA LEU A 9 4.37 2.97 -1.86
C LEU A 9 4.70 1.59 -2.45
N ASP A 10 5.97 1.22 -2.45
CA ASP A 10 6.45 -0.12 -2.82
C ASP A 10 6.73 -0.93 -1.55
N THR A 11 6.17 -2.12 -1.40
CA THR A 11 6.18 -2.88 -0.14
C THR A 11 5.95 -4.39 -0.34
N ASP A 12 6.37 -5.23 0.61
CA ASP A 12 6.13 -6.67 0.67
C ASP A 12 5.22 -7.08 1.86
N PRO A 13 3.90 -6.76 1.85
CA PRO A 13 3.17 -6.52 3.09
C PRO A 13 3.22 -7.61 4.16
N GLY A 14 3.89 -7.27 5.27
CA GLY A 14 3.78 -7.86 6.60
C GLY A 14 2.87 -7.06 7.55
N ILE A 15 3.02 -7.28 8.85
CA ILE A 15 2.20 -6.61 9.89
C ILE A 15 2.56 -5.13 9.99
N ASP A 16 3.84 -4.81 9.90
CA ASP A 16 4.38 -3.46 9.94
C ASP A 16 4.04 -2.66 8.68
N ASP A 17 4.09 -3.28 7.50
CA ASP A 17 3.65 -2.64 6.26
C ASP A 17 2.16 -2.31 6.27
N ALA A 18 1.32 -3.16 6.88
CA ALA A 18 -0.10 -2.86 7.03
C ALA A 18 -0.31 -1.54 7.81
N ALA A 19 0.50 -1.28 8.85
CA ALA A 19 0.46 -0.02 9.57
C ALA A 19 0.94 1.16 8.69
N ALA A 20 1.97 0.96 7.87
CA ALA A 20 2.45 1.98 6.94
C ALA A 20 1.44 2.32 5.84
N ILE A 21 0.79 1.31 5.25
CA ILE A 21 -0.28 1.49 4.26
C ILE A 21 -1.46 2.24 4.90
N ALA A 22 -1.88 1.88 6.11
CA ALA A 22 -2.94 2.60 6.82
C ALA A 22 -2.56 4.07 7.06
N ALA A 23 -1.32 4.32 7.50
CA ALA A 23 -0.83 5.69 7.69
C ALA A 23 -0.84 6.48 6.36
N ALA A 24 -0.41 5.85 5.26
CA ALA A 24 -0.42 6.48 3.94
C ALA A 24 -1.84 6.77 3.43
N LEU A 25 -2.80 5.88 3.68
CA LEU A 25 -4.20 6.04 3.26
C LEU A 25 -4.95 7.12 4.04
N PHE A 26 -4.68 7.26 5.35
CA PHE A 26 -5.50 8.07 6.24
C PHE A 26 -4.83 9.37 6.70
N ALA A 27 -3.55 9.59 6.37
CA ALA A 27 -2.88 10.85 6.67
C ALA A 27 -3.28 11.94 5.66
N PRO A 28 -3.93 13.04 6.08
CA PRO A 28 -4.40 14.08 5.16
C PRO A 28 -3.27 14.88 4.48
N GLN A 29 -2.03 14.76 4.98
CA GLN A 29 -0.84 15.34 4.38
C GLN A 29 -0.20 14.47 3.27
N LEU A 30 -0.70 13.26 3.05
CA LEU A 30 -0.23 12.34 2.02
C LEU A 30 -1.32 12.15 0.96
N ASP A 31 -0.89 12.08 -0.29
CA ASP A 31 -1.73 11.74 -1.43
C ASP A 31 -1.18 10.48 -2.09
N LEU A 32 -1.57 9.32 -1.55
CA LEU A 32 -1.13 8.01 -2.02
C LEU A 32 -1.72 7.73 -3.40
N GLN A 33 -0.87 7.68 -4.43
CA GLN A 33 -1.31 7.52 -5.83
C GLN A 33 -1.37 6.05 -6.28
N LEU A 34 -0.50 5.21 -5.71
CA LEU A 34 -0.29 3.83 -6.16
C LEU A 34 0.41 3.05 -5.06
N ILE A 35 0.04 1.78 -4.93
CA ILE A 35 0.82 0.77 -4.22
C ILE A 35 1.42 -0.19 -5.25
N THR A 36 2.69 -0.54 -5.10
CA THR A 36 3.32 -1.66 -5.81
C THR A 36 3.78 -2.70 -4.80
N THR A 37 3.79 -3.97 -5.21
CA THR A 37 4.21 -5.06 -4.33
C THR A 37 5.42 -5.78 -4.86
N VAL A 38 6.36 -6.09 -3.97
CA VAL A 38 7.58 -6.84 -4.28
C VAL A 38 7.61 -8.14 -3.48
N ALA A 39 8.35 -9.14 -3.96
CA ALA A 39 8.67 -10.31 -3.15
C ALA A 39 9.58 -9.92 -1.96
N GLY A 40 9.38 -10.60 -0.84
CA GLY A 40 10.22 -10.44 0.35
C GLY A 40 10.31 -11.74 1.13
N ASN A 41 9.76 -11.77 2.34
CA ASN A 41 9.66 -13.01 3.12
C ASN A 41 8.76 -14.09 2.48
N VAL A 42 7.82 -13.65 1.64
CA VAL A 42 6.92 -14.50 0.87
C VAL A 42 6.94 -14.09 -0.59
N SER A 43 6.39 -14.95 -1.47
CA SER A 43 6.34 -14.68 -2.91
C SER A 43 5.52 -13.44 -3.23
N VAL A 44 5.82 -12.81 -4.37
CA VAL A 44 5.12 -11.59 -4.81
C VAL A 44 3.60 -11.80 -4.95
N GLU A 45 3.14 -13.00 -5.30
CA GLU A 45 1.71 -13.30 -5.39
C GLU A 45 1.04 -13.29 -4.01
N LYS A 46 1.78 -13.65 -2.95
CA LYS A 46 1.29 -13.58 -1.58
C LYS A 46 1.31 -12.15 -1.06
N THR A 47 2.38 -11.38 -1.31
CA THR A 47 2.45 -9.97 -0.88
C THR A 47 1.38 -9.13 -1.59
N THR A 48 1.18 -9.34 -2.89
CA THR A 48 0.10 -8.73 -3.67
C THR A 48 -1.29 -9.09 -3.13
N ARG A 49 -1.51 -10.36 -2.77
CA ARG A 49 -2.77 -10.79 -2.16
C ARG A 49 -3.00 -10.12 -0.80
N ASN A 50 -1.97 -10.03 0.04
CA ASN A 50 -2.07 -9.37 1.34
C ASN A 50 -2.44 -7.89 1.15
N ALA A 51 -1.79 -7.19 0.23
CA ALA A 51 -2.11 -5.80 -0.12
C ALA A 51 -3.58 -5.64 -0.56
N LEU A 52 -4.07 -6.51 -1.46
CA LEU A 52 -5.46 -6.51 -1.90
C LEU A 52 -6.45 -6.72 -0.75
N GLN A 53 -6.13 -7.63 0.19
CA GLN A 53 -6.98 -7.88 1.36
C GLN A 53 -7.05 -6.67 2.29
N LEU A 54 -5.92 -5.98 2.48
CA LEU A 54 -5.86 -4.75 3.27
C LEU A 54 -6.66 -3.62 2.61
N LEU A 55 -6.47 -3.39 1.30
CA LEU A 55 -7.24 -2.38 0.55
C LEU A 55 -8.74 -2.69 0.58
N HIS A 56 -9.12 -3.96 0.43
CA HIS A 56 -10.51 -4.40 0.55
C HIS A 56 -11.07 -4.14 1.96
N PHE A 57 -10.31 -4.48 3.01
CA PHE A 57 -10.72 -4.27 4.40
C PHE A 57 -10.99 -2.79 4.70
N TRP A 58 -10.18 -1.89 4.17
CA TRP A 58 -10.36 -0.44 4.32
C TRP A 58 -11.29 0.19 3.28
N ASN A 59 -11.88 -0.61 2.37
CA ASN A 59 -12.71 -0.14 1.27
C ASN A 59 -12.02 1.00 0.47
N SER A 60 -10.75 0.77 0.13
CA SER A 60 -9.91 1.71 -0.60
C SER A 60 -9.77 1.29 -2.05
N ASP A 61 -9.90 2.27 -2.96
CA ASP A 61 -9.79 2.09 -4.41
C ASP A 61 -8.39 2.48 -4.94
N ILE A 62 -7.38 2.60 -4.07
CA ILE A 62 -6.01 2.92 -4.49
C ILE A 62 -5.52 1.85 -5.48
N PRO A 63 -4.98 2.26 -6.65
CA PRO A 63 -4.40 1.32 -7.60
C PRO A 63 -3.31 0.48 -6.94
N LEU A 64 -3.31 -0.83 -7.25
CA LEU A 64 -2.29 -1.77 -6.83
C LEU A 64 -1.74 -2.49 -8.06
N ALA A 65 -0.42 -2.56 -8.19
CA ALA A 65 0.23 -3.34 -9.23
C ALA A 65 1.24 -4.34 -8.64
N GLN A 66 1.20 -5.58 -9.12
CA GLN A 66 2.19 -6.60 -8.78
C GLN A 66 3.53 -6.26 -9.45
N GLY A 67 4.60 -6.23 -8.66
CA GLY A 67 5.97 -6.01 -9.08
C GLY A 67 6.77 -7.30 -9.26
N ALA A 68 8.07 -7.23 -8.94
CA ALA A 68 9.05 -8.32 -9.10
C ALA A 68 9.05 -9.32 -7.94
#